data_AF-A0AAU1GQE5-F1
#
_entry.id   AF-A0AAU1GQE5-F1
#
_cell.length_a   1.000
_cell.length_b   1.000
_cell.length_c   1.000
_cell.angle_alpha   90.00
_cell.angle_beta   90.00
_cell.angle_gamma   90.00
#
_symmetry.space_group_name_H-M   'P 1'
#
loop_
_entity.id
_entity.type
_entity.pdbx_description
1 polymer ?
#
loop_
_entity_poly.entity_id
_entity_poly.type
_entity_poly.pdbx_seq_one_letter_code
_entity_poly.pdbx_strand_id
1 'polypeptide(L)'
;MSEITTPVSPSAAPASPSAATGPASAATGRRGRGAVALSVSRYVLALFLGFSGIAKLIAHESAIESFDRMGWSHGAMYVIGGLETAGAVALLIPVLAGVAAIAFCGLLAGASVVQLTLLDPPNAVMPAVLVVVMVLIARDRRDGTAALVARVRRGA
;
A
#
# COMPACT_ATOMS: atom_id res chain seq x y z
N MET A 1 -3.25 -0.91 -91.72
CA MET A 1 -4.06 -0.42 -90.58
C MET A 1 -3.43 -1.01 -89.34
N SER A 2 -2.76 -0.15 -88.57
CA SER A 2 -1.76 -0.49 -87.55
C SER A 2 -2.34 -1.05 -86.26
N GLU A 3 -1.43 -1.61 -85.47
CA GLU A 3 -1.56 -2.44 -84.28
C GLU A 3 -2.48 -1.93 -83.15
N ILE A 4 -3.03 -2.93 -82.47
CA ILE A 4 -3.70 -2.88 -81.16
C ILE A 4 -2.68 -2.44 -80.10
N THR A 5 -2.99 -1.38 -79.37
CA THR A 5 -2.31 -1.05 -78.10
C THR A 5 -3.32 -0.57 -77.05
N THR A 6 -3.57 -1.40 -76.05
CA THR A 6 -4.21 -1.04 -74.79
C THR A 6 -3.13 -0.61 -73.79
N PRO A 7 -3.30 0.50 -73.06
CA PRO A 7 -2.54 0.73 -71.84
C PRO A 7 -3.33 0.23 -70.61
N VAL A 8 -2.70 -0.70 -69.89
CA VAL A 8 -3.03 -1.13 -68.53
C VAL A 8 -2.18 -0.35 -67.52
N SER A 9 -2.73 -0.18 -66.31
CA SER A 9 -2.09 0.08 -64.99
C SER A 9 -1.91 1.54 -64.51
N PRO A 10 -1.86 1.80 -63.18
CA PRO A 10 -1.74 0.83 -62.08
C PRO A 10 -2.79 0.89 -60.95
N SER A 11 -2.88 -0.27 -60.29
CA SER A 11 -3.48 -0.55 -58.99
C SER A 11 -2.91 0.33 -57.87
N ALA A 12 -3.78 1.03 -57.14
CA ALA A 12 -3.43 1.75 -55.93
C ALA A 12 -3.24 0.74 -54.78
N ALA A 13 -2.01 0.62 -54.28
CA ALA A 13 -1.72 -0.13 -53.06
C ALA A 13 -2.35 0.57 -51.84
N PRO A 14 -3.02 -0.15 -50.92
CA PRO A 14 -3.38 0.43 -49.63
C PRO A 14 -2.12 0.60 -48.78
N ALA A 15 -1.86 1.83 -48.36
CA ALA A 15 -0.83 2.13 -47.38
C ALA A 15 -1.13 1.38 -46.06
N SER A 16 -0.19 0.56 -45.61
CA SER A 16 -0.23 -0.09 -44.30
C SER A 16 -0.34 0.98 -43.20
N PRO A 17 -1.25 0.86 -42.22
CA PRO A 17 -1.21 1.73 -41.06
C PRO A 17 0.06 1.41 -40.27
N SER A 18 1.01 2.35 -40.29
CA SER A 18 2.14 2.35 -39.37
C SER A 18 1.58 2.48 -37.96
N ALA A 19 1.42 1.34 -37.29
CA ALA A 19 0.96 1.28 -35.91
C ALA A 19 1.98 2.01 -35.04
N ALA A 20 1.61 3.20 -34.57
CA ALA A 20 2.37 3.93 -33.57
C ALA A 20 2.41 3.10 -32.27
N THR A 21 3.49 2.36 -32.07
CA THR A 21 3.78 1.61 -30.84
C THR A 21 4.22 2.58 -29.73
N GLY A 22 3.30 3.46 -29.32
CA GLY A 22 3.46 4.43 -28.23
C GLY A 22 3.19 3.82 -26.83
N PRO A 23 3.30 4.62 -25.75
CA PRO A 23 3.89 4.34 -24.42
C PRO A 23 3.21 3.29 -23.50
N ALA A 24 2.30 2.47 -24.01
CA ALA A 24 1.50 1.53 -23.22
C ALA A 24 2.35 0.48 -22.46
N SER A 25 3.46 0.01 -23.05
CA SER A 25 4.35 -0.99 -22.43
C SER A 25 5.18 -0.44 -21.25
N ALA A 26 5.57 0.83 -21.31
CA ALA A 26 6.29 1.47 -20.20
C ALA A 26 5.37 1.79 -19.01
N ALA A 27 4.09 2.07 -19.27
CA ALA A 27 3.10 2.35 -18.24
C ALA A 27 2.67 1.10 -17.45
N THR A 28 2.58 -0.07 -18.09
CA THR A 28 2.24 -1.35 -17.44
C THR A 28 3.36 -1.83 -16.51
N GLY A 29 4.63 -1.71 -16.92
CA GLY A 29 5.79 -2.06 -16.08
C GLY A 29 5.90 -1.21 -14.81
N ARG A 30 5.61 0.10 -14.89
CA ARG A 30 5.66 1.00 -13.72
C ARG A 30 4.55 0.70 -12.70
N ARG A 31 3.35 0.34 -13.17
CA ARG A 31 2.23 -0.08 -12.30
C ARG A 31 2.54 -1.38 -11.55
N GLY A 32 3.16 -2.36 -12.21
CA GLY A 32 3.58 -3.61 -11.58
C GLY A 32 4.63 -3.42 -10.48
N ARG A 33 5.65 -2.60 -10.73
CA ARG A 33 6.71 -2.33 -9.74
C ARG A 33 6.19 -1.61 -8.50
N GLY A 34 5.26 -0.65 -8.66
CA GLY A 34 4.63 0.05 -7.54
C GLY A 34 3.81 -0.88 -6.65
N ALA A 35 3.03 -1.79 -7.24
CA ALA A 35 2.23 -2.77 -6.50
C ALA A 35 3.11 -3.75 -5.70
N VAL A 36 4.25 -4.18 -6.26
CA VAL A 36 5.22 -5.03 -5.56
C VAL A 36 5.85 -4.27 -4.39
N ALA A 37 6.30 -3.03 -4.61
CA ALA A 37 6.90 -2.22 -3.56
C ALA A 37 5.94 -2.02 -2.37
N LEU A 38 4.69 -1.63 -2.64
CA LEU A 38 3.68 -1.47 -1.59
C LEU A 38 3.35 -2.79 -0.88
N SER A 39 3.36 -3.90 -1.61
CA SER A 39 3.17 -5.22 -1.01
C SER A 39 4.32 -5.58 -0.06
N VAL A 40 5.57 -5.35 -0.47
CA VAL A 40 6.75 -5.55 0.37
C VAL A 40 6.69 -4.63 1.59
N SER A 41 6.43 -3.33 1.40
CA SER A 41 6.26 -2.38 2.50
C SER A 41 5.20 -2.84 3.49
N ARG A 42 4.07 -3.36 3.01
CA ARG A 42 3.00 -3.91 3.87
C ARG A 42 3.51 -5.06 4.74
N TYR A 43 4.23 -6.02 4.17
CA TYR A 43 4.79 -7.13 4.93
C TYR A 43 5.82 -6.66 5.96
N VAL A 44 6.71 -5.75 5.57
CA VAL A 44 7.71 -5.16 6.47
C VAL A 44 7.02 -4.42 7.63
N LEU A 45 6.01 -3.60 7.35
CA LEU A 45 5.25 -2.88 8.38
C LEU A 45 4.49 -3.85 9.29
N ALA A 46 3.87 -4.90 8.75
CA ALA A 46 3.18 -5.90 9.54
C ALA A 46 4.14 -6.58 10.53
N LEU A 47 5.33 -6.98 10.06
CA LEU A 47 6.35 -7.59 10.92
C LEU A 47 6.86 -6.61 11.97
N PHE A 48 7.18 -5.37 11.57
CA PHE A 48 7.68 -4.34 12.48
C PHE A 48 6.66 -3.99 13.58
N LEU A 49 5.41 -3.72 13.21
CA LEU A 49 4.35 -3.35 14.15
C LEU A 49 3.92 -4.55 14.99
N GLY A 50 3.90 -5.76 14.42
CA GLY A 50 3.62 -6.99 15.15
C GLY A 50 4.69 -7.27 16.21
N PHE A 51 5.97 -7.11 15.88
CA PHE A 51 7.06 -7.24 16.84
C PHE A 51 6.96 -6.21 17.96
N SER A 52 6.66 -4.94 17.62
CA SER A 52 6.43 -3.89 18.61
C SER A 52 5.26 -4.21 19.54
N GLY A 53 4.17 -4.77 19.00
CA GLY A 53 3.00 -5.18 19.76
C GLY A 53 3.31 -6.35 20.69
N ILE A 54 4.02 -7.36 20.21
CA ILE A 54 4.45 -8.51 21.01
C ILE A 54 5.34 -8.05 22.16
N ALA A 55 6.31 -7.15 21.91
CA ALA A 55 7.16 -6.58 22.97
C ALA A 55 6.34 -5.92 24.08
N LYS A 56 5.24 -5.22 23.74
CA LYS A 56 4.31 -4.65 24.73
C LYS A 56 3.51 -5.72 25.47
N LEU A 57 3.10 -6.79 24.77
CA LEU A 57 2.32 -7.89 25.37
C LEU A 57 3.12 -8.76 26.33
N ILE A 58 4.42 -8.94 26.08
CA ILE A 58 5.33 -9.66 26.99
C ILE A 58 5.92 -8.74 28.06
N ALA A 59 5.52 -7.47 28.10
CA ALA A 59 6.03 -6.45 29.01
C ALA A 59 7.57 -6.37 28.96
N HIS A 60 8.13 -6.31 27.75
CA HIS A 60 9.57 -6.12 27.57
C HIS A 60 10.02 -4.81 28.24
N GLU A 61 11.20 -4.79 28.87
CA GLU A 61 11.67 -3.65 29.68
C GLU A 61 11.60 -2.31 28.95
N SER A 62 11.99 -2.28 27.67
CA SER A 62 11.91 -1.09 26.83
C SER A 62 10.48 -0.53 26.65
N ALA A 63 9.46 -1.41 26.65
CA ALA A 63 8.06 -1.00 26.60
C ALA A 63 7.62 -0.46 27.97
N ILE A 64 7.95 -1.16 29.06
CA ILE A 64 7.63 -0.71 30.42
C ILE A 64 8.23 0.68 30.67
N GLU A 65 9.51 0.87 30.40
CA GLU A 65 10.21 2.15 30.60
C GLU A 65 9.53 3.29 29.82
N SER A 66 9.14 3.02 28.56
CA SER A 66 8.44 4.01 27.74
C SER A 66 7.07 4.39 28.34
N PHE A 67 6.30 3.41 28.81
CA PHE A 67 4.97 3.64 29.40
C PHE A 67 5.03 4.29 30.79
N ASP A 68 6.03 3.94 31.59
CA ASP A 68 6.28 4.56 32.88
C ASP A 68 6.69 6.04 32.70
N ARG A 69 7.54 6.35 31.70
CA ARG A 69 7.88 7.74 31.34
C ARG A 69 6.65 8.57 30.95
N MET A 70 5.67 7.95 30.28
CA MET A 70 4.40 8.60 29.94
C MET A 70 3.47 8.78 31.15
N GLY A 71 3.76 8.13 32.29
CA GLY A 71 2.87 8.06 33.44
C GLY A 71 1.60 7.22 33.17
N TRP A 72 1.64 6.32 32.19
CA TRP A 72 0.50 5.51 31.78
C TRP A 72 0.48 4.17 32.51
N SER A 73 -0.71 3.57 32.64
CA SER A 73 -0.83 2.25 33.24
C SER A 73 -0.32 1.16 32.31
N HIS A 74 0.17 0.06 32.89
CA HIS A 74 0.53 -1.14 32.11
C HIS A 74 -0.68 -1.76 31.41
N GLY A 75 -1.89 -1.53 31.91
CA GLY A 75 -3.12 -1.88 31.20
C GLY A 75 -3.22 -1.21 29.82
N ALA A 76 -2.88 0.07 29.72
CA ALA A 76 -2.83 0.77 28.43
C ALA A 76 -1.74 0.20 27.51
N MET A 77 -0.60 -0.21 28.07
CA MET A 77 0.47 -0.89 27.33
C MET A 77 -0.04 -2.19 26.69
N TYR A 78 -0.71 -3.05 27.45
CA TYR A 78 -1.24 -4.31 26.93
C TYR A 78 -2.35 -4.09 25.88
N VAL A 79 -3.21 -3.10 26.07
CA VAL A 79 -4.26 -2.75 25.10
C VAL A 79 -3.63 -2.31 23.77
N ILE A 80 -2.65 -1.40 23.80
CA ILE A 80 -1.96 -0.93 22.60
C ILE A 80 -1.18 -2.08 21.95
N GLY A 81 -0.48 -2.90 22.74
CA GLY A 81 0.22 -4.08 22.24
C GLY A 81 -0.70 -5.08 21.55
N GLY A 82 -1.90 -5.29 22.11
CA GLY A 82 -2.94 -6.14 21.52
C GLY A 82 -3.46 -5.57 20.20
N LEU A 83 -3.74 -4.27 20.14
CA LEU A 83 -4.18 -3.59 18.92
C LEU A 83 -3.12 -3.62 17.82
N GLU A 84 -1.85 -3.38 18.15
CA GLU A 84 -0.74 -3.48 17.20
C GLU A 84 -0.58 -4.91 16.67
N THR A 85 -0.63 -5.91 17.55
CA THR A 85 -0.49 -7.31 17.16
C THR A 85 -1.66 -7.77 16.29
N ALA A 86 -2.90 -7.47 16.69
CA ALA A 86 -4.10 -7.80 15.92
C ALA A 86 -4.12 -7.07 14.57
N GLY A 87 -3.76 -5.78 14.56
CA GLY A 87 -3.63 -4.98 13.36
C GLY A 87 -2.58 -5.55 12.41
N ALA A 88 -1.43 -5.99 12.92
CA ALA A 88 -0.36 -6.59 12.13
C ALA A 88 -0.81 -7.88 11.45
N VAL A 89 -1.50 -8.76 12.19
CA VAL A 89 -2.09 -9.99 11.63
C VAL A 89 -3.14 -9.65 10.55
N ALA A 90 -4.03 -8.68 10.84
CA ALA A 90 -5.03 -8.23 9.87
C ALA A 90 -4.38 -7.60 8.62
N LEU A 91 -3.24 -6.93 8.76
CA LEU A 91 -2.50 -6.34 7.65
C LEU A 91 -1.95 -7.40 6.70
N LEU A 92 -1.67 -8.63 7.16
CA LEU A 92 -1.22 -9.75 6.33
C LEU A 92 -2.35 -10.32 5.46
N ILE A 93 -3.61 -10.21 5.91
CA ILE A 93 -4.79 -10.71 5.21
C ILE A 93 -5.22 -9.71 4.12
N PRO A 94 -5.14 -10.03 2.82
CA PRO A 94 -5.34 -9.05 1.73
C PRO A 94 -6.70 -8.34 1.74
N VAL A 95 -7.72 -9.02 2.25
CA VAL A 95 -9.10 -8.51 2.38
C VAL A 95 -9.23 -7.52 3.54
N LEU A 96 -8.48 -7.72 4.63
CA LEU A 96 -8.51 -6.85 5.81
C LEU A 96 -7.45 -5.74 5.77
N ALA A 97 -6.45 -5.87 4.90
CA ALA A 97 -5.30 -4.96 4.83
C ALA A 97 -5.69 -3.48 4.70
N GLY A 98 -6.75 -3.15 3.94
CA GLY A 98 -7.22 -1.78 3.81
C GLY A 98 -7.79 -1.20 5.11
N VAL A 99 -8.54 -2.00 5.88
CA VAL A 99 -9.11 -1.59 7.17
C VAL A 99 -8.01 -1.54 8.24
N ALA A 100 -7.15 -2.55 8.28
CA ALA A 100 -6.00 -2.60 9.19
C ALA A 100 -5.07 -1.39 8.99
N ALA A 101 -4.78 -1.02 7.74
CA ALA A 101 -3.97 0.14 7.42
C ALA A 101 -4.58 1.45 7.98
N ILE A 102 -5.90 1.62 7.90
CA ILE A 102 -6.58 2.79 8.45
C ILE A 102 -6.53 2.79 9.98
N ALA A 103 -6.78 1.65 10.62
CA ALA A 103 -6.66 1.53 12.08
C ALA A 103 -5.24 1.89 12.56
N PHE A 104 -4.22 1.41 11.85
CA PHE A 104 -2.83 1.77 12.13
C PHE A 104 -2.53 3.25 11.90
N CYS A 105 -3.18 3.93 10.95
CA CYS A 105 -3.02 5.38 10.81
C CYS A 105 -3.45 6.10 12.10
N GLY A 106 -4.57 5.71 12.70
CA GLY A 106 -5.02 6.28 13.97
C GLY A 106 -4.04 5.99 15.12
N LEU A 107 -3.58 4.73 15.22
CA LEU A 107 -2.64 4.32 16.26
C LEU A 107 -1.30 5.06 16.14
N LEU A 108 -0.72 5.12 14.93
CA LEU A 108 0.55 5.80 14.67
C LEU A 108 0.44 7.33 14.77
N ALA A 109 -0.72 7.90 14.42
CA ALA A 109 -0.97 9.32 14.68
C ALA A 109 -1.01 9.59 16.19
N GLY A 110 -1.67 8.74 16.98
CA GLY A 110 -1.63 8.80 18.44
C GLY A 110 -0.22 8.70 18.99
N ALA A 111 0.57 7.74 18.51
CA ALA A 111 1.98 7.59 18.88
C ALA A 111 2.81 8.83 18.53
N SER A 112 2.57 9.46 17.37
CA SER A 112 3.24 10.70 16.99
C SER A 112 2.91 11.85 17.95
N VAL A 113 1.63 12.01 18.31
CA VAL A 113 1.18 13.02 19.28
C VAL A 113 1.83 12.78 20.65
N VAL A 114 1.85 11.53 21.12
CA VAL A 114 2.52 11.16 22.38
C VAL A 114 4.00 11.52 22.34
N GLN A 115 4.70 11.25 21.22
CA GLN A 115 6.11 11.61 21.09
C GLN A 115 6.36 13.12 21.12
N LEU A 116 5.45 13.90 20.54
CA LEU A 116 5.54 15.36 20.55
C LEU A 116 5.20 15.98 21.91
N THR A 117 4.39 15.31 22.74
CA THR A 117 3.79 15.91 23.94
C THR A 117 4.31 15.34 25.26
N LEU A 118 4.64 14.05 25.30
CA LEU A 118 4.99 13.33 26.53
C LEU A 118 6.38 12.69 26.48
N LEU A 119 6.95 12.47 25.30
CA LEU A 119 8.27 11.85 25.12
C LEU A 119 9.18 12.77 24.30
N ASP A 120 9.99 12.19 23.41
CA ASP A 120 11.02 12.89 22.66
C ASP A 120 10.49 13.31 21.26
N PRO A 121 10.30 14.61 20.97
CA PRO A 121 9.69 15.07 19.72
C PRO A 121 10.39 14.59 18.42
N PRO A 122 11.73 14.45 18.35
CA PRO A 122 12.38 13.90 17.17
C PRO A 122 11.92 12.47 16.82
N ASN A 123 11.51 11.70 17.83
CA ASN A 123 11.03 10.33 17.63
C ASN A 123 9.62 10.27 17.01
N ALA A 124 8.90 11.41 16.91
CA ALA A 124 7.61 11.50 16.21
C ALA A 124 7.74 11.35 14.69
N VAL A 125 8.94 11.58 14.12
CA VAL A 125 9.17 11.52 12.68
C VAL A 125 8.91 10.11 12.14
N MET A 126 9.39 9.08 12.85
CA MET A 126 9.22 7.68 12.45
C MET A 126 7.74 7.28 12.32
N PRO A 127 6.89 7.40 13.36
CA PRO A 127 5.47 7.04 13.23
C PRO A 127 4.75 7.92 12.21
N ALA A 128 5.09 9.20 12.07
CA ALA A 128 4.51 10.08 11.04
C ALA A 128 4.81 9.59 9.61
N VAL A 129 6.04 9.17 9.32
CA VAL A 129 6.41 8.57 8.03
C VAL A 129 5.64 7.27 7.79
N LEU A 130 5.49 6.44 8.82
CA LEU A 130 4.72 5.20 8.72
C LEU A 130 3.24 5.46 8.42
N VAL A 131 2.63 6.52 8.96
CA VAL A 131 1.26 6.94 8.59
C VAL A 131 1.17 7.18 7.08
N VAL A 132 2.12 7.89 6.49
CA VAL A 132 2.10 8.17 5.03
C VAL A 132 2.13 6.87 4.24
N VAL A 133 3.04 5.96 4.56
CA VAL A 133 3.12 4.64 3.89
C VAL A 133 1.82 3.86 4.08
N MET A 134 1.23 3.91 5.27
CA MET A 134 0.02 3.18 5.59
C MET A 134 -1.21 3.75 4.85
N VAL A 135 -1.29 5.06 4.65
CA VAL A 135 -2.29 5.70 3.78
C VAL A 135 -2.15 5.24 2.33
N LEU A 136 -0.92 5.11 1.82
CA LEU A 136 -0.69 4.61 0.45
C LEU A 136 -1.17 3.16 0.30
N ILE A 137 -0.86 2.30 1.28
CA ILE A 137 -1.35 0.90 1.31
C ILE A 137 -2.88 0.88 1.35
N ALA A 138 -3.51 1.70 2.21
CA ALA A 138 -4.96 1.75 2.34
C ALA A 138 -5.66 2.16 1.02
N ARG A 139 -5.09 3.13 0.29
CA ARG A 139 -5.62 3.59 -1.00
C ARG A 139 -5.52 2.50 -2.07
N ASP A 140 -4.34 1.92 -2.26
CA ASP A 140 -4.13 0.85 -3.25
C ASP A 140 -5.08 -0.33 -3.00
N ARG A 141 -5.26 -0.72 -1.73
CA ARG A 141 -6.15 -1.82 -1.38
C ARG A 141 -7.62 -1.52 -1.62
N ARG A 142 -8.07 -0.29 -1.37
CA ARG A 142 -9.45 0.13 -1.70
C ARG A 142 -9.70 0.06 -3.21
N ASP A 143 -8.78 0.59 -4.00
CA ASP A 143 -8.91 0.63 -5.46
C ASP A 143 -8.90 -0.78 -6.07
N GLY A 144 -7.97 -1.64 -5.62
CA GLY A 144 -7.89 -3.02 -6.08
C GLY A 144 -9.10 -3.87 -5.68
N THR A 145 -9.67 -3.64 -4.49
CA THR A 145 -10.86 -4.36 -4.02
C THR A 145 -12.12 -3.92 -4.79
N ALA A 146 -12.28 -2.61 -5.01
CA ALA A 146 -13.38 -2.07 -5.83
C ALA A 146 -13.32 -2.59 -7.28
N ALA A 147 -12.12 -2.65 -7.87
CA ALA A 147 -11.93 -3.18 -9.21
C ALA A 147 -12.28 -4.67 -9.32
N LEU A 148 -11.96 -5.48 -8.30
CA LEU A 148 -12.32 -6.89 -8.25
C LEU A 148 -13.83 -7.09 -8.15
N VAL A 149 -14.50 -6.36 -7.23
CA VAL A 149 -15.95 -6.39 -7.07
C VAL A 149 -16.66 -6.00 -8.36
N ALA A 150 -16.19 -4.95 -9.04
CA ALA A 150 -16.76 -4.51 -10.32
C ALA A 150 -16.56 -5.52 -11.47
N ARG A 151 -15.55 -6.40 -11.40
CA ARG A 151 -15.39 -7.51 -12.37
C ARG A 151 -16.36 -8.64 -12.07
N VAL A 152 -16.51 -9.04 -10.81
CA VAL A 152 -17.46 -10.08 -10.39
C VAL A 152 -18.90 -9.68 -10.75
N ARG A 153 -19.30 -8.43 -10.50
CA ARG A 153 -20.65 -7.93 -10.82
C ARG A 153 -20.95 -7.77 -12.32
N ARG A 154 -19.94 -7.80 -13.19
CA ARG A 154 -20.12 -7.73 -14.66
C ARG A 154 -20.13 -9.10 -15.34
N GLY A 155 -19.67 -10.13 -14.64
CA GLY A 155 -19.67 -11.52 -15.12
C GLY A 155 -20.82 -12.38 -14.58
N ALA A 156 -21.68 -11.80 -13.73
CA ALA A 156 -22.93 -12.38 -13.22
C ALA A 156 -24.11 -11.64 -13.84
#